data_AF-T1FFN0-F1
#
_entry.id   AF-T1FFN0-F1
#
_cell.length_a   1.000
_cell.length_b   1.000
_cell.length_c   1.000
_cell.angle_alpha   90.00
_cell.angle_beta   90.00
_cell.angle_gamma   90.00
#
_symmetry.space_group_name_H-M   'P 1'
#
loop_
_entity.id
_entity.type
_entity.pdbx_description
1 polymer ?
#
loop_
_entity_poly.entity_id
_entity_poly.type
_entity_poly.pdbx_seq_one_letter_code
_entity_poly.pdbx_strand_id
1 'polypeptide(L)'
;MGGGQSVQEASSNEADNDSIIGISEAVAKRLLGKNKDDEQPAIAQSDGTTSQVSSFRPVSLEANTLYLSKKEQIKVFENYYKQQLKSLEEQNKILKETSQAQFQAAVNEIHKKFPKPLRKDPLCKELQSIVVQCYTDHKDLPLACSHEVKSFVDCVHRQSQKQKIPA
;
A
#
# COMPACT_ATOMS: atom_id res chain seq x y z
N MET A 1 -22.34 27.29 -15.40
CA MET A 1 -22.14 26.43 -14.22
C MET A 1 -21.74 25.05 -14.71
N GLY A 2 -20.50 24.64 -14.51
CA GLY A 2 -19.99 23.35 -14.99
C GLY A 2 -18.58 23.12 -14.48
N GLY A 3 -18.47 22.62 -13.25
CA GLY A 3 -17.20 22.23 -12.65
C GLY A 3 -16.92 20.77 -12.98
N GLY A 4 -15.90 20.53 -13.79
CA GLY A 4 -15.36 19.18 -14.02
C GLY A 4 -14.55 18.72 -12.81
N GLN A 5 -15.00 17.65 -12.17
CA GLN A 5 -14.25 16.96 -11.12
C GLN A 5 -13.25 16.03 -11.80
N SER A 6 -11.96 16.25 -11.58
CA SER A 6 -10.90 15.35 -12.02
C SER A 6 -10.71 14.28 -10.95
N VAL A 7 -11.18 13.06 -11.23
CA VAL A 7 -10.92 11.87 -10.41
C VAL A 7 -9.56 11.35 -10.82
N GLN A 8 -8.59 11.36 -9.90
CA GLN A 8 -7.31 10.69 -10.12
C GLN A 8 -7.50 9.19 -9.89
N GLU A 9 -7.29 8.43 -10.97
CA GLU A 9 -7.30 6.97 -10.97
C GLU A 9 -5.93 6.48 -10.45
N ALA A 10 -5.92 5.90 -9.25
CA ALA A 10 -4.75 5.22 -8.72
C ALA A 10 -4.73 3.78 -9.26
N SER A 11 -3.89 3.53 -10.27
CA SER A 11 -3.64 2.17 -10.75
C SER A 11 -2.74 1.45 -9.75
N SER A 12 -3.35 0.60 -8.92
CA SER A 12 -2.64 -0.36 -8.08
C SER A 12 -2.20 -1.54 -8.93
N ASN A 13 -0.95 -1.55 -9.37
CA ASN A 13 -0.33 -2.77 -9.88
C ASN A 13 0.29 -3.52 -8.70
N GLU A 14 -0.20 -4.73 -8.46
CA GLU A 14 0.36 -5.67 -7.50
C GLU A 14 1.75 -6.11 -7.96
N ALA A 15 2.77 -5.68 -7.23
CA ALA A 15 4.02 -6.38 -7.07
C ALA A 15 4.59 -6.03 -5.69
N ASP A 16 4.73 -7.05 -4.85
CA ASP A 16 5.50 -6.98 -3.61
C ASP A 16 6.87 -6.34 -3.87
N ASN A 17 7.15 -5.24 -3.17
CA ASN A 17 8.29 -5.01 -2.29
C ASN A 17 8.45 -3.50 -2.07
N ASP A 18 8.43 -3.12 -0.79
CA ASP A 18 8.71 -1.82 -0.20
C ASP A 18 7.76 -0.67 -0.60
N SER A 19 7.09 -0.11 0.41
CA SER A 19 6.16 1.02 0.26
C SER A 19 6.94 2.31 -0.03
N ILE A 20 7.49 2.40 -1.22
CA ILE A 20 8.07 3.61 -1.78
C ILE A 20 7.04 4.13 -2.78
N ILE A 21 6.32 5.19 -2.39
CA ILE A 21 5.45 5.93 -3.29
C ILE A 21 6.35 6.52 -4.39
N GLY A 22 6.37 5.90 -5.56
CA GLY A 22 7.16 6.34 -6.70
C GLY A 22 6.68 7.68 -7.20
N ILE A 23 7.46 8.73 -7.00
CA ILE A 23 7.20 10.01 -7.66
C ILE A 23 7.48 9.89 -9.16
N SER A 24 6.57 10.40 -9.99
CA SER A 24 6.79 10.43 -11.43
C SER A 24 8.03 11.26 -11.78
N GLU A 25 8.75 10.87 -12.82
CA GLU A 25 10.02 11.50 -13.23
C GLU A 25 9.88 13.01 -13.50
N ALA A 26 8.70 13.45 -13.94
CA ALA A 26 8.38 14.88 -14.11
C ALA A 26 8.34 15.65 -12.78
N VAL A 27 7.86 15.03 -11.71
CA VAL A 27 7.82 15.62 -10.36
C VAL A 27 9.24 15.62 -9.76
N ALA A 28 9.99 14.53 -9.95
CA ALA A 28 11.39 14.46 -9.53
C ALA A 28 12.23 15.57 -10.18
N LYS A 29 12.07 15.82 -11.49
CA LYS A 29 12.78 16.88 -12.22
C LYS A 29 12.50 18.29 -11.67
N ARG A 30 11.28 18.57 -11.21
CA ARG A 30 10.92 19.85 -10.56
C ARG A 30 11.51 19.99 -9.16
N LEU A 31 11.51 18.91 -8.37
CA LEU A 31 12.17 18.88 -7.05
C LEU A 31 13.69 19.11 -7.16
N LEU A 32 14.29 18.66 -8.26
CA LEU A 32 15.71 18.85 -8.59
C LEU A 32 16.02 20.25 -9.17
N GLY A 33 15.04 21.15 -9.30
CA GLY A 33 15.25 22.55 -9.70
C GLY A 33 15.80 22.75 -11.12
N LYS A 34 15.74 21.73 -11.99
CA LYS A 34 16.17 21.85 -13.40
C LYS A 34 15.03 22.40 -14.24
N ASN A 35 14.82 23.72 -14.19
CA ASN A 35 14.07 24.41 -15.24
C ASN A 35 14.97 24.45 -16.49
N LYS A 36 14.46 23.92 -17.60
CA LYS A 36 15.10 24.02 -18.93
C LYS A 36 14.59 25.29 -19.59
N ASP A 37 15.11 26.45 -19.20
CA ASP A 37 14.97 27.69 -19.95
C ASP A 37 16.13 28.60 -19.51
N ASP A 38 17.24 28.54 -20.24
CA ASP A 38 18.19 29.65 -20.37
C ASP A 38 19.05 29.36 -21.61
N GLU A 39 18.43 29.68 -22.75
CA GLU A 39 19.11 29.98 -24.00
C GLU A 39 19.91 31.28 -23.82
N GLN A 40 21.18 31.20 -24.18
CA GLN A 40 22.16 32.27 -24.04
C GLN A 40 21.90 33.39 -25.07
N PRO A 41 22.34 34.63 -24.79
CA PRO A 41 23.05 35.35 -25.83
C PRO A 41 24.46 35.72 -25.39
N ALA A 42 25.38 35.44 -26.32
CA ALA A 42 26.78 35.81 -26.27
C ALA A 42 26.97 37.33 -26.33
N ILE A 43 27.91 37.85 -25.55
CA ILE A 43 28.55 39.15 -25.81
C ILE A 43 30.06 38.94 -25.86
N ALA A 44 30.64 39.59 -26.85
CA ALA A 44 31.94 39.38 -27.46
C ALA A 44 33.17 39.50 -26.54
N GLN A 45 34.21 38.77 -26.93
CA GLN A 45 35.58 38.86 -26.44
C GLN A 45 36.24 40.16 -26.92
N SER A 46 37.01 40.81 -26.03
CA SER A 46 38.11 41.68 -26.43
C SER A 46 39.36 41.27 -25.65
N ASP A 47 40.39 40.87 -26.39
CA ASP A 47 41.73 40.53 -25.91
C ASP A 47 42.41 41.69 -25.18
N GLY A 48 43.21 41.34 -24.17
CA GLY A 48 44.05 42.27 -23.43
C GLY A 48 44.82 41.59 -22.30
N THR A 49 45.95 40.97 -22.65
CA THR A 49 47.02 40.48 -21.77
C THR A 49 47.27 41.38 -20.57
N THR A 50 47.24 40.85 -19.33
CA THR A 50 48.12 41.30 -18.23
C THR A 50 48.17 40.25 -17.10
N SER A 51 49.40 40.06 -16.64
CA SER A 51 49.95 39.11 -15.68
C SER A 51 49.15 38.75 -14.44
N GLN A 52 49.33 37.50 -14.04
CA GLN A 52 48.95 36.91 -12.77
C GLN A 52 49.41 37.75 -11.57
N VAL A 53 48.47 38.05 -10.68
CA VAL A 53 48.74 38.25 -9.25
C VAL A 53 47.74 37.38 -8.51
N SER A 54 48.23 36.32 -7.88
CA SER A 54 47.49 35.51 -6.91
C SER A 54 47.08 36.41 -5.74
N SER A 55 45.92 37.04 -5.88
CA SER A 55 45.35 37.91 -4.86
C SER A 55 44.70 37.04 -3.79
N PHE A 56 45.47 36.69 -2.76
CA PHE A 56 44.89 36.29 -1.49
C PHE A 56 44.14 37.51 -0.93
N ARG A 57 42.84 37.58 -1.19
CA ARG A 57 41.97 38.52 -0.49
C ARG A 57 41.87 38.07 0.97
N PRO A 58 42.30 38.88 1.95
CA PRO A 58 41.99 38.56 3.33
C PRO A 58 40.47 38.57 3.46
N VAL A 59 39.89 37.43 3.84
CA VAL A 59 38.46 37.33 4.18
C VAL A 59 38.20 38.38 5.24
N SER A 60 37.31 39.34 4.96
CA SER A 60 36.94 40.38 5.92
C SER A 60 36.45 39.73 7.22
N LEU A 61 36.90 40.25 8.36
CA LEU A 61 36.49 39.78 9.70
C LEU A 61 34.95 39.70 9.81
N GLU A 62 34.24 40.61 9.15
CA GLU A 62 32.77 40.68 9.06
C GLU A 62 32.15 39.51 8.28
N ALA A 63 32.85 38.99 7.26
CA ALA A 63 32.39 37.83 6.50
C ALA A 63 32.49 36.54 7.33
N ASN A 64 33.51 36.43 8.19
CA ASN A 64 33.66 35.30 9.11
C ASN A 64 32.60 35.32 10.22
N THR A 65 32.28 36.49 10.79
CA THR A 65 31.23 36.60 11.82
C THR A 65 29.84 36.27 11.25
N LEU A 66 29.53 36.74 10.04
CA LEU A 66 28.30 36.39 9.34
C LEU A 66 28.21 34.88 9.01
N TYR A 67 29.33 34.27 8.63
CA TYR A 67 29.38 32.83 8.39
C TYR A 67 29.11 32.02 9.66
N LEU A 68 29.71 32.42 10.80
CA LEU A 68 29.48 31.76 12.09
C LEU A 68 28.03 31.89 12.55
N SER A 69 27.43 33.07 12.45
CA SER A 69 26.03 33.28 12.83
C SER A 69 25.07 32.47 11.95
N LYS A 70 25.32 32.40 10.64
CA LYS A 70 24.56 31.55 9.72
C LYS A 70 24.69 30.07 10.06
N LYS A 71 25.91 29.62 10.42
CA LYS A 71 26.16 28.23 10.82
C LYS A 71 25.43 27.86 12.11
N GLU A 72 25.35 28.78 13.07
CA GLU A 72 24.56 28.60 14.29
C GLU A 72 23.06 28.51 14.00
N GLN A 73 22.54 29.37 13.13
CA GLN A 73 21.15 29.32 12.70
C GLN A 73 20.81 27.99 12.01
N ILE A 74 21.69 27.49 11.12
CA ILE A 74 21.51 26.19 10.48
C ILE A 74 21.42 25.08 11.53
N LYS A 75 22.30 25.08 12.54
CA LYS A 75 22.25 24.08 13.63
C LYS A 75 20.95 24.13 14.42
N VAL A 76 20.43 25.32 14.69
CA VAL A 76 19.14 25.48 15.39
C VAL A 76 18.01 24.87 14.56
N PHE A 77 17.95 25.15 13.26
CA PHE A 77 16.94 24.55 12.37
C PHE A 77 17.12 23.04 12.24
N GLU A 78 18.34 22.55 12.08
CA GLU A 78 18.59 21.11 12.03
C GLU A 78 18.09 20.41 13.29
N ASN A 79 18.36 20.96 14.46
CA ASN A 79 17.90 20.40 15.73
C ASN A 79 16.38 20.43 15.83
N TYR A 80 15.75 21.54 15.43
CA TYR A 80 14.30 21.69 15.41
C TYR A 80 13.60 20.67 14.50
N TYR A 81 14.06 20.51 13.26
CA TYR A 81 13.48 19.55 12.33
C TYR A 81 13.76 18.10 12.73
N LYS A 82 14.94 17.80 13.28
CA LYS A 82 15.23 16.48 13.87
C LYS A 82 14.29 16.15 15.02
N GLN A 83 13.98 17.13 15.86
CA GLN A 83 13.06 16.92 16.97
C GLN A 83 11.62 16.67 16.47
N GLN A 84 11.17 17.42 15.47
CA GLN A 84 9.87 17.18 14.84
C GLN A 84 9.78 15.80 14.20
N LEU A 85 10.80 15.39 13.45
CA LEU A 85 10.85 14.05 12.84
C LEU A 85 10.74 12.96 13.89
N LYS A 86 11.52 13.05 14.97
CA LYS A 86 11.42 12.10 16.09
C LYS A 86 10.03 12.06 16.72
N SER A 87 9.40 13.22 16.91
CA SER A 87 8.03 13.29 17.45
C SER A 87 7.03 12.61 16.52
N LEU A 88 7.14 12.83 15.20
CA LEU A 88 6.27 12.21 14.21
C LEU A 88 6.50 10.71 14.11
N GLU A 89 7.75 10.26 14.14
CA GLU A 89 8.12 8.84 14.12
C GLU A 89 7.52 8.12 15.34
N GLU A 90 7.62 8.71 16.53
CA GLU A 90 7.06 8.12 17.75
C GLU A 90 5.52 8.06 17.69
N GLN A 91 4.86 9.15 17.25
CA GLN A 91 3.40 9.15 17.09
C GLN A 91 2.94 8.10 16.07
N ASN A 92 3.64 7.97 14.94
CA ASN A 92 3.34 6.96 13.93
C ASN A 92 3.53 5.54 14.48
N LYS A 93 4.57 5.32 15.28
CA LYS A 93 4.81 4.03 15.93
C LYS A 93 3.67 3.67 16.87
N ILE A 94 3.27 4.59 17.75
CA ILE A 94 2.14 4.39 18.67
C ILE A 94 0.85 4.11 17.91
N LEU A 95 0.56 4.88 16.85
CA LEU A 95 -0.62 4.67 16.01
C LEU A 95 -0.62 3.29 15.36
N LYS A 96 0.53 2.86 14.81
CA LYS A 96 0.68 1.54 14.20
C LYS A 96 0.43 0.42 15.20
N GLU A 97 1.04 0.50 16.39
CA GLU A 97 0.90 -0.50 17.45
C GLU A 97 -0.55 -0.60 17.94
N THR A 98 -1.18 0.55 18.23
CA THR A 98 -2.57 0.61 18.70
C THR A 98 -3.57 0.15 17.62
N SER A 99 -3.38 0.57 16.38
CA SER A 99 -4.20 0.11 15.24
C SER A 99 -4.09 -1.39 15.03
N GLN A 100 -2.88 -1.95 15.07
CA GLN A 100 -2.65 -3.38 14.96
C GLN A 100 -3.33 -4.15 16.10
N ALA A 101 -3.22 -3.67 17.34
CA ALA A 101 -3.86 -4.28 18.49
C ALA A 101 -5.39 -4.27 18.37
N GLN A 102 -5.99 -3.15 17.98
CA GLN A 102 -7.43 -3.03 17.76
C GLN A 102 -7.91 -3.93 16.62
N PHE A 103 -7.17 -3.98 15.52
CA PHE A 103 -7.49 -4.86 14.39
C PHE A 103 -7.47 -6.33 14.82
N GLN A 104 -6.43 -6.77 15.52
CA GLN A 104 -6.34 -8.13 16.03
C GLN A 104 -7.46 -8.46 17.01
N ALA A 105 -7.81 -7.53 17.91
CA ALA A 105 -8.94 -7.69 18.81
C ALA A 105 -10.26 -7.85 18.04
N ALA A 106 -10.51 -7.01 17.04
CA ALA A 106 -11.70 -7.10 16.19
C ALA A 106 -11.76 -8.42 15.41
N VAL A 107 -10.65 -8.87 14.83
CA VAL A 107 -10.55 -10.17 14.15
C VAL A 107 -10.85 -11.31 15.13
N ASN A 108 -10.34 -11.26 16.35
CA ASN A 108 -10.60 -12.26 17.37
C ASN A 108 -12.08 -12.27 17.79
N GLU A 109 -12.72 -11.12 17.91
CA GLU A 109 -14.16 -11.04 18.18
C GLU A 109 -15.00 -11.64 17.04
N ILE A 110 -14.62 -11.34 15.78
CA ILE A 110 -15.27 -11.93 14.62
C ILE A 110 -15.10 -13.45 14.65
N HIS A 111 -13.90 -13.96 14.91
CA HIS A 111 -13.67 -15.40 15.03
C HIS A 111 -14.42 -16.05 16.20
N LYS A 112 -14.70 -15.31 17.29
CA LYS A 112 -15.53 -15.81 18.40
C LYS A 112 -17.01 -15.87 18.03
N LYS A 113 -17.54 -14.83 17.39
CA LYS A 113 -18.95 -14.73 16.98
C LYS A 113 -19.27 -15.61 15.77
N PHE A 114 -18.32 -15.68 14.85
CA PHE A 114 -18.36 -16.42 13.60
C PHE A 114 -17.11 -17.29 13.55
N PRO A 115 -17.05 -18.37 14.35
CA PRO A 115 -16.00 -19.36 14.16
C PRO A 115 -16.02 -19.71 12.68
N LYS A 116 -14.85 -19.63 12.01
CA LYS A 116 -14.70 -20.11 10.63
C LYS A 116 -15.46 -21.43 10.60
N PRO A 117 -16.37 -21.66 9.63
CA PRO A 117 -16.96 -22.98 9.50
C PRO A 117 -15.77 -23.91 9.38
N LEU A 118 -15.45 -24.65 10.46
CA LEU A 118 -14.58 -25.81 10.38
C LEU A 118 -15.11 -26.50 9.16
N ARG A 119 -14.31 -26.68 8.10
CA ARG A 119 -14.75 -27.20 6.80
C ARG A 119 -15.66 -28.40 7.07
N LYS A 120 -16.96 -28.12 7.24
CA LYS A 120 -17.96 -29.13 7.50
C LYS A 120 -18.13 -29.57 6.08
N ASP A 121 -17.54 -30.72 5.77
CA ASP A 121 -17.76 -31.33 4.48
C ASP A 121 -19.25 -31.18 4.18
N PRO A 122 -19.60 -30.61 3.01
CA PRO A 122 -20.99 -30.34 2.69
C PRO A 122 -21.82 -31.56 3.06
N LEU A 123 -22.92 -31.34 3.79
CA LEU A 123 -23.72 -32.46 4.28
C LEU A 123 -24.10 -33.35 3.10
N CYS A 124 -23.94 -34.67 3.26
CA CYS A 124 -24.20 -35.65 2.20
C CYS A 124 -23.23 -35.58 0.99
N LYS A 125 -22.05 -34.96 1.10
CA LYS A 125 -21.03 -34.88 0.02
C LYS A 125 -20.67 -36.23 -0.59
N GLU A 126 -20.45 -37.25 0.24
CA GLU A 126 -20.11 -38.60 -0.25
C GLU A 126 -21.25 -39.23 -1.04
N LEU A 127 -22.51 -38.99 -0.66
CA LEU A 127 -23.67 -39.46 -1.43
C LEU A 127 -23.84 -38.63 -2.72
N GLN A 128 -23.50 -37.35 -2.68
CA GLN A 128 -23.51 -36.48 -3.86
C GLN A 128 -22.51 -36.98 -4.90
N SER A 129 -21.28 -37.33 -4.51
CA SER A 129 -20.27 -37.86 -5.43
C SER A 129 -20.71 -39.19 -6.04
N ILE A 130 -21.29 -40.10 -5.26
CA ILE A 130 -21.83 -41.38 -5.73
C ILE A 130 -22.94 -41.17 -6.78
N VAL A 131 -23.88 -40.24 -6.53
CA VAL A 131 -24.96 -39.94 -7.49
C VAL A 131 -24.41 -39.38 -8.79
N VAL A 132 -23.47 -38.45 -8.71
CA VAL A 132 -22.82 -37.87 -9.90
C VAL A 132 -22.08 -38.96 -10.68
N GLN A 133 -21.34 -39.82 -9.97
CA GLN A 133 -20.59 -40.91 -10.57
C GLN A 133 -21.51 -41.90 -11.30
N CYS A 134 -22.62 -42.29 -10.68
CA CYS A 134 -23.59 -43.19 -11.31
C CYS A 134 -24.17 -42.61 -12.60
N TYR A 135 -24.56 -41.32 -12.59
CA TYR A 135 -25.06 -40.69 -13.82
C TYR A 135 -24.00 -40.52 -14.89
N THR A 136 -22.72 -40.33 -14.52
CA THR A 136 -21.64 -40.34 -15.51
C THR A 136 -21.39 -41.70 -16.13
N ASP A 137 -21.57 -42.79 -15.36
CA ASP A 137 -21.35 -44.16 -15.82
C ASP A 137 -22.56 -44.73 -16.59
N HIS A 138 -23.79 -44.31 -16.24
CA HIS A 138 -25.06 -44.78 -16.81
C HIS A 138 -25.86 -43.68 -17.52
N LYS A 139 -25.23 -42.95 -18.44
CA LYS A 139 -25.85 -41.79 -19.13
C LYS A 139 -27.15 -42.12 -19.86
N ASP A 140 -27.22 -43.29 -20.49
CA ASP A 140 -28.38 -43.71 -21.29
C ASP A 140 -29.46 -44.42 -20.46
N LEU A 141 -29.16 -44.78 -19.21
CA LEU A 141 -30.08 -45.48 -18.30
C LEU A 141 -30.16 -44.78 -16.93
N PRO A 142 -30.72 -43.55 -16.85
CA PRO A 142 -30.78 -42.78 -15.61
C PRO A 142 -31.57 -43.46 -14.49
N LEU A 143 -32.50 -44.38 -14.82
CA LEU A 143 -33.24 -45.15 -13.82
C LEU A 143 -32.36 -46.15 -13.04
N ALA A 144 -31.20 -46.55 -13.59
CA ALA A 144 -30.26 -47.43 -12.90
C ALA A 144 -29.72 -46.78 -11.61
N CYS A 145 -29.63 -45.45 -11.58
CA CYS A 145 -29.13 -44.66 -10.45
C CYS A 145 -30.19 -44.30 -9.40
N SER A 146 -31.40 -44.86 -9.51
CA SER A 146 -32.53 -44.52 -8.64
C SER A 146 -32.27 -44.85 -7.16
N HIS A 147 -31.46 -45.87 -6.89
CA HIS A 147 -31.09 -46.29 -5.54
C HIS A 147 -30.15 -45.28 -4.86
N GLU A 148 -29.12 -44.83 -5.58
CA GLU A 148 -28.11 -43.85 -5.13
C GLU A 148 -28.78 -42.50 -4.87
N VAL A 149 -29.66 -42.08 -5.78
CA VAL A 149 -30.45 -40.85 -5.66
C VAL A 149 -31.36 -40.91 -4.44
N LYS A 150 -32.02 -42.04 -4.18
CA LYS A 150 -32.89 -42.20 -3.01
C LYS A 150 -32.11 -42.04 -1.70
N SER A 151 -30.92 -42.62 -1.63
CA SER A 151 -30.03 -42.51 -0.46
C SER A 151 -29.55 -41.06 -0.25
N PHE A 152 -29.23 -40.34 -1.32
CA PHE A 152 -28.90 -38.91 -1.25
C PHE A 152 -30.07 -38.06 -0.76
N VAL A 153 -31.27 -38.27 -1.31
CA VAL A 153 -32.50 -37.55 -0.91
C VAL A 153 -32.85 -37.81 0.54
N ASP A 154 -32.76 -39.05 1.00
CA ASP A 154 -32.99 -39.41 2.41
C ASP A 154 -32.00 -38.71 3.34
N CYS A 155 -30.73 -38.60 2.93
CA CYS A 155 -29.73 -37.86 3.68
C CYS A 155 -30.11 -36.36 3.76
N VAL A 156 -30.41 -35.72 2.64
CA VAL A 156 -30.81 -34.30 2.60
C VAL A 156 -32.06 -34.06 3.46
N HIS A 157 -33.06 -34.94 3.38
CA HIS A 157 -34.30 -34.83 4.14
C HIS A 157 -34.08 -34.93 5.65
N ARG A 158 -33.26 -35.90 6.10
CA ARG A 158 -32.89 -36.03 7.52
C ARG A 158 -32.15 -34.79 8.02
N GLN A 159 -31.29 -34.20 7.21
CA GLN A 159 -30.54 -33.00 7.59
C GLN A 159 -31.41 -31.75 7.61
N SER A 160 -32.34 -31.58 6.66
CA SER A 160 -33.27 -30.45 6.65
C SER A 160 -34.23 -30.47 7.85
N GLN A 161 -34.61 -31.65 8.33
CA GLN A 161 -35.42 -31.79 9.54
C GLN A 161 -34.63 -31.45 10.81
N LYS A 162 -33.34 -31.84 10.89
CA LYS A 162 -32.46 -31.54 12.04
C LYS A 162 -32.07 -30.06 12.16
N GLN A 163 -32.08 -29.32 11.06
CA GLN A 163 -31.76 -27.89 11.01
C GLN A 163 -32.95 -26.99 11.41
N LYS A 164 -34.13 -27.55 11.72
CA LYS A 164 -35.22 -26.81 12.38
C LYS A 164 -34.86 -26.60 13.85
N ILE A 165 -33.95 -25.65 14.09
CA ILE A 165 -33.70 -25.09 15.42
C ILE A 165 -34.94 -24.21 15.73
N PRO A 166 -35.65 -24.43 16.84
CA PRO A 166 -36.70 -23.50 17.27
C PRO A 166 -36.05 -22.14 17.56
N ALA A 167 -36.65 -21.09 16.98
CA ALA A 167 -36.27 -19.70 17.20
C ALA A 167 -36.38 -19.30 18.69
#